data_AF-A0A6M4XEH7-F1
#
_entry.id   AF-A0A6M4XEH7-F1
#
_cell.length_a   1.000
_cell.length_b   1.000
_cell.length_c   1.000
_cell.angle_alpha   90.00
_cell.angle_beta   90.00
_cell.angle_gamma   90.00
#
_symmetry.space_group_name_H-M   'P 1'
#
loop_
_entity.id
_entity.type
_entity.pdbx_description
1 polymer ?
#
loop_
_entity_poly.entity_id
_entity_poly.type
_entity_poly.pdbx_seq_one_letter_code
_entity_poly.pdbx_strand_id
1 'polypeptide(L)'
;MSLDARAVDAGGHGHAVVIGSSLAGLTAARALANFMDRVTVIERDWLPRGPGRRRGVPQARHPHSLTTTAQHGLEQLFPGIGRDLTRAGAVRVRMPQDMLLLGPAGWLPRFDSGLSMLSAGRDLIDSVIRDRLRADPKVAFLPAHEVVALREGGNDTVTGVWARGRDRQAPDGWTPRRLIPAEFVVDASGRDSSAPRWLAELGYQPPAQSVAAARTVHTTAVFAPPVGHVADFKSLLLMPSAGNPRQGVLNPVEGGRWSVSLSSSDGTPPPTDHEGLLRAAAALPHPLLRDLLEAATPLGPLYGYGPGEHRWRHYEKLRRWPDQFLVVGDALATLDPAHGHGMTLAVQCALVLDDLLAGHGTAVGLSYRLRQALAHRVAPAWRAGIRSLNAAQAAQGLPAGLRARLGRRYAARMAAAATTDRHAATLLLHQHQTAAPPAAALRPRLLRAAWRPAHGPAPAAPPSLTHGPEARRRRPAAPDVPATGPAALAARPRPTGPQAPWPAAAPAGDQRRP
;
A
#
# COMPACT_ATOMS: atom_id res chain seq x y z
N MET A 1 -3.04 -17.17 -43.73
CA MET A 1 -4.12 -18.05 -43.24
C MET A 1 -4.89 -17.27 -42.20
N SER A 2 -6.14 -16.95 -42.54
CA SER A 2 -7.09 -16.19 -41.73
C SER A 2 -7.43 -16.96 -40.45
N LEU A 3 -7.27 -16.33 -39.29
CA LEU A 3 -7.83 -16.81 -38.03
C LEU A 3 -9.07 -15.98 -37.75
N ASP A 4 -10.22 -16.61 -37.93
CA ASP A 4 -11.53 -16.07 -37.65
C ASP A 4 -11.61 -15.55 -36.21
N ALA A 5 -11.92 -14.26 -36.11
CA ALA A 5 -12.41 -13.63 -34.90
C ALA A 5 -13.78 -14.23 -34.56
N ARG A 6 -13.80 -15.28 -33.73
CA ARG A 6 -15.02 -15.63 -32.99
C ARG A 6 -15.31 -14.51 -32.02
N ALA A 7 -16.36 -13.74 -32.32
CA ALA A 7 -16.99 -12.85 -31.38
C ALA A 7 -17.38 -13.67 -30.14
N VAL A 8 -16.65 -13.45 -29.04
CA VAL A 8 -17.03 -13.91 -27.71
C VAL A 8 -18.20 -13.04 -27.30
N ASP A 9 -19.36 -13.66 -27.12
CA ASP A 9 -20.57 -13.01 -26.62
C ASP A 9 -20.23 -12.39 -25.24
N ALA A 10 -20.14 -11.05 -25.20
CA ALA A 10 -19.69 -10.30 -24.02
C ALA A 10 -20.87 -9.97 -23.06
N GLY A 11 -21.95 -10.76 -23.13
CA GLY A 11 -23.03 -10.76 -22.16
C GLY A 11 -22.57 -11.44 -20.87
N GLY A 12 -22.85 -10.82 -19.72
CA GLY A 12 -22.65 -11.50 -18.44
C GLY A 12 -23.57 -12.71 -18.32
N HIS A 13 -23.12 -13.76 -17.64
CA HIS A 13 -24.00 -14.85 -17.24
C HIS A 13 -23.74 -15.21 -15.78
N GLY A 14 -24.77 -15.10 -14.96
CA GLY A 14 -24.79 -15.64 -13.60
C GLY A 14 -24.31 -14.69 -12.51
N HIS A 15 -24.21 -15.23 -11.29
CA HIS A 15 -23.94 -14.55 -10.05
C HIS A 15 -22.59 -15.00 -9.47
N ALA A 16 -21.69 -14.05 -9.26
CA ALA A 16 -20.45 -14.29 -8.52
C ALA A 16 -20.51 -13.78 -7.07
N VAL A 17 -19.83 -14.47 -6.18
CA VAL A 17 -19.60 -14.05 -4.79
C VAL A 17 -18.12 -13.79 -4.56
N VAL A 18 -17.82 -12.64 -3.98
CA VAL A 18 -16.47 -12.30 -3.51
C VAL A 18 -16.48 -12.20 -1.99
N ILE A 19 -15.65 -12.99 -1.33
CA ILE A 19 -15.54 -13.03 0.12
C ILE A 19 -14.43 -12.07 0.55
N GLY A 20 -14.80 -11.04 1.32
CA GLY A 20 -13.91 -9.98 1.79
C GLY A 20 -13.91 -8.77 0.86
N SER A 21 -13.87 -7.58 1.47
CA SER A 21 -13.86 -6.28 0.77
C SER A 21 -12.55 -5.50 0.97
N SER A 22 -11.46 -6.23 1.14
CA SER A 22 -10.10 -5.69 1.03
C SER A 22 -9.82 -5.24 -0.41
N LEU A 23 -8.67 -4.61 -0.69
CA LEU A 23 -8.31 -4.24 -2.05
C LEU A 23 -8.40 -5.43 -3.02
N ALA A 24 -7.95 -6.63 -2.60
CA ALA A 24 -8.04 -7.83 -3.43
C ALA A 24 -9.48 -8.19 -3.77
N GLY A 25 -10.39 -8.09 -2.81
CA GLY A 25 -11.81 -8.35 -3.03
C GLY A 25 -12.46 -7.29 -3.92
N LEU A 26 -12.15 -6.01 -3.69
CA LEU A 26 -12.67 -4.92 -4.51
C LEU A 26 -12.19 -5.04 -5.97
N THR A 27 -10.90 -5.30 -6.20
CA THR A 27 -10.37 -5.47 -7.56
C THR A 27 -10.89 -6.74 -8.23
N ALA A 28 -11.05 -7.84 -7.49
CA ALA A 28 -11.64 -9.07 -8.02
C ALA A 28 -13.12 -8.87 -8.39
N ALA A 29 -13.90 -8.18 -7.56
CA ALA A 29 -15.28 -7.84 -7.86
C ALA A 29 -15.41 -7.01 -9.13
N ARG A 30 -14.48 -6.06 -9.35
CA ARG A 30 -14.45 -5.26 -10.58
C ARG A 30 -14.19 -6.11 -11.82
N ALA A 31 -13.20 -7.00 -11.77
CA ALA A 31 -12.91 -7.92 -12.86
C ALA A 31 -14.14 -8.81 -13.17
N LEU A 32 -14.77 -9.36 -12.14
CA LEU A 32 -15.97 -10.20 -12.31
C LEU A 32 -17.17 -9.43 -12.89
N ALA A 33 -17.34 -8.14 -12.56
CA ALA A 33 -18.45 -7.33 -13.07
C ALA A 33 -18.44 -7.15 -14.60
N ASN A 34 -17.28 -7.39 -15.25
CA ASN A 34 -17.19 -7.42 -16.71
C ASN A 34 -17.87 -8.66 -17.33
N PHE A 35 -17.95 -9.77 -16.60
CA PHE A 35 -18.35 -11.09 -17.14
C PHE A 35 -19.55 -11.72 -16.43
N MET A 36 -19.99 -11.16 -15.30
CA MET A 36 -21.09 -11.67 -14.51
C MET A 36 -22.27 -10.68 -14.56
N ASP A 37 -23.49 -11.18 -14.42
CA ASP A 37 -24.69 -10.34 -14.32
C ASP A 37 -24.78 -9.67 -12.97
N ARG A 38 -24.30 -10.37 -11.94
CA ARG A 38 -24.32 -9.92 -10.56
C ARG A 38 -23.05 -10.31 -9.84
N VAL A 39 -22.54 -9.43 -9.00
CA VAL A 39 -21.43 -9.69 -8.08
C VAL A 39 -21.84 -9.27 -6.67
N THR A 40 -21.81 -10.21 -5.71
CA THR A 40 -22.04 -9.90 -4.29
C THR A 40 -20.71 -9.95 -3.53
N VAL A 41 -20.30 -8.81 -2.98
CA VAL A 41 -19.12 -8.71 -2.10
C VAL A 41 -19.58 -8.85 -0.65
N ILE A 42 -19.19 -9.95 0.01
CA ILE A 42 -19.56 -10.26 1.39
C ILE A 42 -18.44 -9.79 2.32
N GLU A 43 -18.76 -8.95 3.30
CA GLU A 43 -17.80 -8.42 4.27
C GLU A 43 -18.27 -8.71 5.70
N ARG A 44 -17.37 -9.25 6.54
CA ARG A 44 -17.63 -9.60 7.93
C ARG A 44 -17.81 -8.37 8.82
N ASP A 45 -17.13 -7.29 8.46
CA ASP A 45 -17.20 -6.02 9.15
C ASP A 45 -18.28 -5.09 8.59
N TRP A 46 -18.54 -4.01 9.33
CA TRP A 46 -19.29 -2.88 8.81
C TRP A 46 -18.45 -2.09 7.80
N LEU A 47 -19.10 -1.62 6.74
CA LEU A 47 -18.47 -0.79 5.73
C LEU A 47 -18.77 0.70 6.01
N PRO A 48 -17.76 1.52 6.30
CA PRO A 48 -17.99 2.95 6.49
C PRO A 48 -18.47 3.62 5.20
N ARG A 49 -19.17 4.74 5.37
CA ARG A 49 -19.38 5.73 4.30
C ARG A 49 -18.11 6.59 4.23
N GLY A 50 -17.46 6.63 3.07
CA GLY A 50 -16.18 7.32 2.88
C GLY A 50 -14.96 6.62 3.52
N PRO A 51 -13.83 7.35 3.66
CA PRO A 51 -12.64 6.87 4.32
C PRO A 51 -12.92 6.58 5.79
N GLY A 52 -12.69 5.34 6.21
CA GLY A 52 -12.91 4.96 7.60
C GLY A 52 -12.31 3.61 7.93
N ARG A 53 -11.92 3.47 9.20
CA ARG A 53 -11.23 2.30 9.72
C ARG A 53 -12.14 1.07 9.69
N ARG A 54 -11.54 -0.08 9.39
CA ARG A 54 -12.17 -1.40 9.44
C ARG A 54 -11.34 -2.35 10.29
N ARG A 55 -11.99 -3.23 11.05
CA ARG A 55 -11.31 -4.16 11.96
C ARG A 55 -10.48 -5.20 11.19
N GLY A 56 -11.01 -5.70 10.08
CA GLY A 56 -10.45 -6.72 9.20
C GLY A 56 -9.34 -6.20 8.28
N VAL A 57 -9.01 -4.91 8.32
CA VAL A 57 -7.86 -4.34 7.62
C VAL A 57 -6.94 -3.66 8.63
N PRO A 58 -6.33 -4.40 9.57
CA PRO A 58 -5.43 -3.82 10.58
C PRO A 58 -4.23 -3.11 9.93
N GLN A 59 -3.82 -3.56 8.74
CA GLN A 59 -2.77 -2.94 7.93
C GLN A 59 -3.08 -1.47 7.58
N ALA A 60 -4.35 -1.05 7.54
CA ALA A 60 -4.74 0.33 7.16
C ALA A 60 -4.11 1.42 8.04
N ARG A 61 -3.55 1.04 9.19
CA ARG A 61 -2.81 1.89 10.13
C ARG A 61 -1.40 2.28 9.65
N HIS A 62 -0.89 1.63 8.61
CA HIS A 62 0.43 1.91 8.01
C HIS A 62 0.28 2.72 6.71
N PRO A 63 1.26 3.56 6.32
CA PRO A 63 1.24 4.25 5.05
C PRO A 63 1.27 3.25 3.92
N HIS A 64 0.47 3.52 2.90
CA HIS A 64 0.53 2.77 1.66
C HIS A 64 0.94 3.73 0.55
N SER A 65 1.99 3.36 -0.17
CA SER A 65 2.31 4.00 -1.44
C SER A 65 1.91 3.03 -2.54
N LEU A 66 0.97 3.46 -3.39
CA LEU A 66 0.64 2.69 -4.58
C LEU A 66 1.87 2.73 -5.49
N THR A 67 2.50 1.58 -5.69
CA THR A 67 3.60 1.43 -6.64
C THR A 67 3.13 1.79 -8.05
N THR A 68 4.05 2.12 -8.95
CA THR A 68 3.70 2.40 -10.35
C THR A 68 2.95 1.23 -10.99
N THR A 69 3.32 -0.02 -10.66
CA THR A 69 2.63 -1.22 -11.15
C THR A 69 1.21 -1.34 -10.61
N ALA A 70 1.01 -1.08 -9.31
CA ALA A 70 -0.33 -1.11 -8.72
C ALA A 70 -1.23 0.00 -9.30
N GLN A 71 -0.69 1.20 -9.52
CA GLN A 71 -1.43 2.30 -10.14
C GLN A 71 -1.87 1.96 -11.56
N HIS A 72 -0.95 1.46 -12.39
CA HIS A 72 -1.27 1.14 -13.77
C HIS A 72 -2.35 0.04 -13.84
N GLY A 73 -2.25 -0.99 -13.00
CA GLY A 73 -3.26 -2.03 -12.95
C GLY A 73 -4.60 -1.54 -12.40
N LEU A 74 -4.61 -0.64 -11.43
CA LEU A 74 -5.85 0.00 -10.98
C LEU A 74 -6.47 0.85 -12.09
N GLU A 75 -5.67 1.59 -12.86
CA GLU A 75 -6.16 2.42 -13.98
C GLU A 75 -6.78 1.56 -15.09
N GLN A 76 -6.25 0.34 -15.33
CA GLN A 76 -6.85 -0.63 -16.25
C GLN A 76 -8.21 -1.14 -15.73
N LEU A 77 -8.30 -1.51 -14.45
CA LEU A 77 -9.55 -2.03 -13.85
C LEU A 77 -10.61 -0.93 -13.65
N PHE A 78 -10.15 0.28 -13.33
CA PHE A 78 -10.95 1.45 -13.01
C PHE A 78 -10.41 2.67 -13.76
N PRO A 79 -10.80 2.87 -15.02
CA PRO A 79 -10.39 4.04 -15.78
C PRO A 79 -10.68 5.36 -15.03
N GLY A 80 -9.67 6.20 -14.92
CA GLY A 80 -9.71 7.49 -14.21
C GLY A 80 -9.47 7.42 -12.70
N ILE A 81 -9.20 6.25 -12.11
CA ILE A 81 -9.04 6.11 -10.65
C ILE A 81 -7.90 6.95 -10.08
N GLY A 82 -6.80 7.15 -10.82
CA GLY A 82 -5.71 8.02 -10.38
C GLY A 82 -6.16 9.47 -10.17
N ARG A 83 -7.07 9.97 -11.02
CA ARG A 83 -7.65 11.32 -10.89
C ARG A 83 -8.57 11.41 -9.69
N ASP A 84 -9.37 10.38 -9.44
CA ASP A 84 -10.29 10.36 -8.31
C ASP A 84 -9.55 10.26 -6.98
N LEU A 85 -8.51 9.43 -6.90
CA LEU A 85 -7.62 9.38 -5.74
C LEU A 85 -6.98 10.74 -5.46
N THR A 86 -6.49 11.41 -6.52
CA THR A 86 -5.91 12.75 -6.39
C THR A 86 -6.96 13.76 -5.91
N ARG A 87 -8.18 13.73 -6.45
CA ARG A 87 -9.30 14.59 -6.04
C ARG A 87 -9.70 14.33 -4.58
N ALA A 88 -9.60 13.09 -4.12
CA ALA A 88 -9.86 12.71 -2.74
C ALA A 88 -8.73 13.12 -1.77
N GLY A 89 -7.58 13.58 -2.26
CA GLY A 89 -6.47 14.08 -1.47
C GLY A 89 -5.19 13.22 -1.50
N ALA A 90 -5.13 12.19 -2.36
CA ALA A 90 -3.89 11.45 -2.58
C ALA A 90 -2.82 12.35 -3.22
N VAL A 91 -1.58 12.21 -2.76
CA VAL A 91 -0.47 13.07 -3.18
C VAL A 91 0.41 12.33 -4.18
N ARG A 92 0.60 12.92 -5.36
CA ARG A 92 1.55 12.41 -6.35
C ARG A 92 2.98 12.84 -6.01
N VAL A 93 3.86 11.86 -5.88
CA VAL A 93 5.29 12.00 -5.60
C VAL A 93 6.08 11.46 -6.79
N ARG A 94 6.78 12.34 -7.53
CA ARG A 94 7.71 11.93 -8.59
C ARG A 94 9.00 11.41 -7.98
N MET A 95 9.53 10.31 -8.49
CA MET A 95 10.72 9.65 -7.91
C MET A 95 11.86 9.64 -8.93
N PRO A 96 13.10 9.97 -8.57
CA PRO A 96 13.52 10.59 -7.31
C PRO A 96 13.28 12.12 -7.29
N GLN A 97 12.62 12.71 -8.30
CA GLN A 97 12.51 14.17 -8.44
C GLN A 97 11.93 14.91 -7.22
N ASP A 98 10.83 14.44 -6.63
CA ASP A 98 10.15 15.05 -5.48
C ASP A 98 10.57 14.37 -4.15
N MET A 99 11.60 13.51 -4.16
CA MET A 99 11.91 12.61 -3.07
C MET A 99 13.39 12.67 -2.69
N LEU A 100 13.66 12.73 -1.39
CA LEU A 100 15.00 12.50 -0.87
C LEU A 100 15.18 11.01 -0.64
N LEU A 101 16.19 10.43 -1.28
CA LEU A 101 16.45 8.99 -1.20
C LEU A 101 17.91 8.74 -0.85
N LEU A 102 18.15 8.21 0.35
CA LEU A 102 19.44 7.72 0.78
C LEU A 102 19.51 6.22 0.50
N GLY A 103 20.28 5.85 -0.52
CA GLY A 103 20.52 4.45 -0.87
C GLY A 103 21.64 3.83 -0.04
N PRO A 104 21.93 2.53 -0.22
CA PRO A 104 22.94 1.81 0.56
C PRO A 104 24.37 2.37 0.46
N ALA A 105 24.66 3.18 -0.56
CA ALA A 105 25.98 3.75 -0.83
C ALA A 105 26.03 5.29 -0.78
N GLY A 106 24.90 5.97 -0.50
CA GLY A 106 24.83 7.43 -0.47
C GLY A 106 23.54 7.99 -1.06
N TRP A 107 23.42 9.32 -1.06
CA TRP A 107 22.26 10.01 -1.59
C TRP A 107 22.15 9.85 -3.10
N LEU A 108 20.93 9.58 -3.57
CA LEU A 108 20.63 9.52 -5.01
C LEU A 108 20.36 10.92 -5.56
N PRO A 109 20.78 11.23 -6.79
CA PRO A 109 20.51 12.51 -7.41
C PRO A 109 19.01 12.65 -7.70
N ARG A 110 18.53 13.90 -7.67
CA ARG A 110 17.14 14.23 -8.04
C ARG A 110 17.08 14.61 -9.51
N PHE A 111 16.27 13.88 -10.27
CA PHE A 111 16.06 14.09 -11.70
C PHE A 111 14.69 13.51 -12.09
N ASP A 112 14.18 13.91 -13.25
CA ASP A 112 12.98 13.31 -13.80
C ASP A 112 13.31 11.93 -14.39
N SER A 113 12.78 10.87 -13.75
CA SER A 113 12.91 9.50 -14.24
C SER A 113 11.65 8.99 -14.96
N GLY A 114 10.58 9.80 -15.00
CA GLY A 114 9.25 9.37 -15.42
C GLY A 114 8.50 8.51 -14.38
N LEU A 115 9.13 8.11 -13.28
CA LEU A 115 8.49 7.32 -12.23
C LEU A 115 7.74 8.21 -11.23
N SER A 116 6.57 7.75 -10.79
CA SER A 116 5.83 8.39 -9.70
C SER A 116 5.05 7.38 -8.86
N MET A 117 4.87 7.71 -7.59
CA MET A 117 3.94 7.04 -6.68
C MET A 117 2.78 7.97 -6.28
N LEU A 118 1.61 7.39 -6.01
CA LEU A 118 0.47 8.04 -5.36
C LEU A 118 0.48 7.59 -3.90
N SER A 119 0.58 8.56 -3.01
CA SER A 119 0.64 8.34 -1.57
C SER A 119 -0.64 8.81 -0.89
N ALA A 120 -1.23 7.92 -0.09
CA ALA A 120 -2.47 8.18 0.63
C ALA A 120 -2.64 7.15 1.77
N GLY A 121 -3.50 7.47 2.73
CA GLY A 121 -3.99 6.51 3.71
C GLY A 121 -4.77 5.38 3.03
N ARG A 122 -4.68 4.18 3.60
CA ARG A 122 -5.38 3.00 3.03
C ARG A 122 -6.89 3.16 3.05
N ASP A 123 -7.41 3.79 4.09
CA ASP A 123 -8.84 4.07 4.24
C ASP A 123 -9.37 4.92 3.08
N LEU A 124 -8.60 5.91 2.62
CA LEU A 124 -8.95 6.72 1.44
C LEU A 124 -8.94 5.86 0.18
N ILE A 125 -7.85 5.12 -0.08
CA ILE A 125 -7.73 4.28 -1.28
C ILE A 125 -8.89 3.28 -1.37
N ASP A 126 -9.15 2.56 -0.28
CA ASP A 126 -10.24 1.59 -0.22
C ASP A 126 -11.61 2.25 -0.38
N SER A 127 -11.80 3.47 0.14
CA SER A 127 -13.07 4.19 -0.02
C SER A 127 -13.35 4.60 -1.46
N VAL A 128 -12.37 5.18 -2.15
CA VAL A 128 -12.54 5.63 -3.55
C VAL A 128 -12.85 4.44 -4.47
N ILE A 129 -12.14 3.32 -4.28
CA ILE A 129 -12.39 2.09 -5.07
C ILE A 129 -13.77 1.50 -4.72
N ARG A 130 -14.13 1.47 -3.43
CA ARG A 130 -15.45 0.97 -3.00
C ARG A 130 -16.59 1.83 -3.54
N ASP A 131 -16.43 3.14 -3.59
CA ASP A 131 -17.44 4.06 -4.10
C ASP A 131 -17.59 3.91 -5.63
N ARG A 132 -16.50 3.68 -6.37
CA ARG A 132 -16.56 3.27 -7.78
C ARG A 132 -17.34 1.97 -7.98
N LEU A 133 -17.12 0.97 -7.14
CA LEU A 133 -17.86 -0.30 -7.22
C LEU A 133 -19.32 -0.17 -6.83
N ARG A 134 -19.64 0.65 -5.81
CA ARG A 134 -21.04 0.92 -5.43
C ARG A 134 -21.84 1.60 -6.53
N ALA A 135 -21.18 2.34 -7.41
CA ALA A 135 -21.82 2.96 -8.56
C ALA A 135 -22.07 1.97 -9.72
N ASP A 136 -21.46 0.78 -9.70
CA ASP A 136 -21.71 -0.26 -10.68
C ASP A 136 -22.99 -1.04 -10.32
N PRO A 137 -24.04 -1.03 -11.18
CA PRO A 137 -25.32 -1.65 -10.87
C PRO A 137 -25.24 -3.18 -10.72
N LYS A 138 -24.18 -3.82 -11.23
CA LYS A 138 -23.98 -5.26 -11.10
C LYS A 138 -23.42 -5.65 -9.73
N VAL A 139 -22.88 -4.70 -8.96
CA VAL A 139 -22.13 -4.97 -7.73
C VAL A 139 -22.96 -4.61 -6.50
N ALA A 140 -23.19 -5.59 -5.64
CA ALA A 140 -23.85 -5.42 -4.35
C ALA A 140 -22.89 -5.74 -3.20
N PHE A 141 -22.94 -4.94 -2.13
CA PHE A 141 -22.20 -5.20 -0.90
C PHE A 141 -23.12 -5.80 0.17
N LEU A 142 -22.66 -6.87 0.81
CA LEU A 142 -23.31 -7.51 1.95
C LEU A 142 -22.40 -7.39 3.19
N PRO A 143 -22.41 -6.24 3.89
CA PRO A 143 -21.59 -6.01 5.09
C PRO A 143 -22.14 -6.74 6.31
N ALA A 144 -21.33 -6.84 7.37
CA ALA A 144 -21.67 -7.53 8.62
C ALA A 144 -22.13 -8.99 8.41
N HIS A 145 -21.60 -9.67 7.39
CA HIS A 145 -21.90 -11.07 7.08
C HIS A 145 -20.63 -11.92 7.00
N GLU A 146 -20.66 -13.10 7.59
CA GLU A 146 -19.58 -14.06 7.60
C GLU A 146 -19.94 -15.25 6.71
N VAL A 147 -19.03 -15.61 5.78
CA VAL A 147 -19.10 -16.89 5.08
C VAL A 147 -18.53 -17.97 6.01
N VAL A 148 -19.29 -19.05 6.20
CA VAL A 148 -18.95 -20.12 7.15
C VAL A 148 -18.57 -21.43 6.45
N ALA A 149 -19.09 -21.68 5.25
CA ALA A 149 -18.81 -22.86 4.43
C ALA A 149 -19.06 -22.60 2.94
N LEU A 150 -18.47 -23.41 2.08
CA LEU A 150 -18.75 -23.46 0.64
C LEU A 150 -19.93 -24.42 0.36
N ARG A 151 -20.65 -24.20 -0.74
CA ARG A 151 -21.68 -25.13 -1.22
C ARG A 151 -21.11 -25.98 -2.35
N GLU A 152 -21.06 -27.29 -2.13
CA GLU A 152 -20.72 -28.26 -3.17
C GLU A 152 -21.82 -28.32 -4.24
N GLY A 153 -21.39 -28.38 -5.50
CA GLY A 153 -22.20 -28.73 -6.65
C GLY A 153 -21.73 -30.04 -7.29
N GLY A 154 -22.41 -30.47 -8.35
CA GLY A 154 -21.99 -31.64 -9.13
C GLY A 154 -20.65 -31.41 -9.85
N ASN A 155 -19.98 -32.50 -10.24
CA ASN A 155 -18.74 -32.48 -11.03
C ASN A 155 -17.58 -31.67 -10.39
N ASP A 156 -17.38 -31.82 -9.07
CA ASP A 156 -16.34 -31.08 -8.33
C ASP A 156 -16.43 -29.56 -8.56
N THR A 157 -17.60 -28.96 -8.28
CA THR A 157 -17.80 -27.50 -8.42
C THR A 157 -18.24 -26.85 -7.12
N VAL A 158 -17.98 -25.55 -6.97
CA VAL A 158 -18.62 -24.70 -5.95
C VAL A 158 -19.79 -23.96 -6.59
N THR A 159 -20.97 -24.04 -5.98
CA THR A 159 -22.22 -23.44 -6.49
C THR A 159 -22.81 -22.39 -5.54
N GLY A 160 -22.01 -21.91 -4.58
CA GLY A 160 -22.40 -20.86 -3.67
C GLY A 160 -21.67 -20.92 -2.33
N VAL A 161 -22.17 -20.13 -1.38
CA VAL A 161 -21.62 -20.05 -0.02
C VAL A 161 -22.72 -20.07 1.02
N TRP A 162 -22.43 -20.65 2.18
CA TRP A 162 -23.24 -20.49 3.37
C TRP A 162 -22.75 -19.27 4.14
N ALA A 163 -23.63 -18.30 4.36
CA ALA A 163 -23.32 -17.06 5.07
C ALA A 163 -24.30 -16.80 6.21
N ARG A 164 -23.83 -16.11 7.25
CA ARG A 164 -24.66 -15.65 8.38
C ARG A 164 -24.41 -14.16 8.64
N GLY A 165 -25.45 -13.43 9.01
CA GLY A 165 -25.38 -12.01 9.33
C GLY A 165 -25.17 -11.79 10.82
N ARG A 166 -24.56 -10.68 11.22
CA ARG A 166 -24.51 -10.28 12.63
C ARG A 166 -25.91 -9.93 13.11
N ASP A 167 -26.29 -10.47 14.26
CA ASP A 167 -27.54 -10.14 14.94
C ASP A 167 -27.29 -10.02 16.43
N ARG A 168 -27.54 -8.84 17.00
CA ARG A 168 -27.34 -8.58 18.44
C ARG A 168 -28.38 -9.28 19.32
N GLN A 169 -29.51 -9.70 18.74
CA GLN A 169 -30.59 -10.37 19.45
C GLN A 169 -30.41 -11.91 19.45
N ALA A 170 -29.54 -12.43 18.59
CA ALA A 170 -29.25 -13.85 18.53
C ALA A 170 -28.33 -14.29 19.69
N PRO A 171 -28.51 -15.49 20.28
CA PRO A 171 -27.72 -15.97 21.42
C PRO A 171 -26.21 -16.01 21.18
N ASP A 172 -25.77 -16.35 19.96
CA ASP A 172 -24.37 -16.41 19.55
C ASP A 172 -23.91 -15.15 18.78
N GLY A 173 -24.78 -14.15 18.66
CA GLY A 173 -24.53 -12.91 17.91
C GLY A 173 -24.69 -13.03 16.39
N TRP A 174 -25.23 -14.14 15.88
CA TRP A 174 -25.40 -14.37 14.43
C TRP A 174 -26.79 -14.88 14.06
N THR A 175 -27.25 -14.53 12.86
CA THR A 175 -28.42 -15.17 12.26
C THR A 175 -28.11 -16.64 11.93
N PRO A 176 -29.14 -17.49 11.75
CA PRO A 176 -28.97 -18.77 11.09
C PRO A 176 -28.24 -18.61 9.75
N ARG A 177 -27.41 -19.60 9.40
CA ARG A 177 -26.74 -19.60 8.09
C ARG A 177 -27.77 -19.74 6.97
N ARG A 178 -27.60 -18.98 5.90
CA ARG A 178 -28.39 -19.05 4.66
C ARG A 178 -27.49 -19.31 3.47
N LEU A 179 -28.02 -20.00 2.47
CA LEU A 179 -27.33 -20.21 1.19
C LEU A 179 -27.40 -18.93 0.36
N ILE A 180 -26.26 -18.50 -0.15
CA ILE A 180 -26.15 -17.53 -1.24
C ILE A 180 -25.64 -18.33 -2.44
N PRO A 181 -26.51 -18.68 -3.40
CA PRO A 181 -26.10 -19.37 -4.61
C PRO A 181 -25.14 -18.48 -5.41
N ALA A 182 -24.17 -19.09 -6.09
CA ALA A 182 -23.25 -18.38 -6.96
C ALA A 182 -22.59 -19.37 -7.92
N GLU A 183 -22.49 -19.00 -9.19
CA GLU A 183 -21.81 -19.76 -10.23
C GLU A 183 -20.30 -19.56 -10.19
N PHE A 184 -19.79 -18.58 -9.44
CA PHE A 184 -18.36 -18.36 -9.23
C PHE A 184 -18.07 -17.74 -7.86
N VAL A 185 -17.11 -18.28 -7.11
CA VAL A 185 -16.75 -17.81 -5.77
C VAL A 185 -15.27 -17.46 -5.69
N VAL A 186 -14.97 -16.25 -5.24
CA VAL A 186 -13.60 -15.78 -4.99
C VAL A 186 -13.39 -15.51 -3.51
N ASP A 187 -12.43 -16.20 -2.90
CA ASP A 187 -11.97 -15.89 -1.56
C ASP A 187 -10.84 -14.85 -1.57
N ALA A 188 -11.16 -13.66 -1.06
CA ALA A 188 -10.26 -12.53 -0.83
C ALA A 188 -10.27 -12.08 0.64
N SER A 189 -10.62 -12.99 1.57
CA SER A 189 -10.76 -12.72 3.00
C SER A 189 -9.44 -12.43 3.74
N GLY A 190 -8.31 -12.59 3.05
CA GLY A 190 -6.99 -12.20 3.51
C GLY A 190 -6.26 -13.30 4.28
N ARG A 191 -5.32 -12.91 5.14
CA ARG A 191 -4.35 -13.84 5.76
C ARG A 191 -5.00 -14.96 6.57
N ASP A 192 -6.14 -14.67 7.21
CA ASP A 192 -6.89 -15.56 8.09
C ASP A 192 -8.01 -16.31 7.33
N SER A 193 -7.86 -16.46 6.02
CA SER A 193 -8.79 -17.19 5.16
C SER A 193 -9.10 -18.59 5.69
N SER A 194 -10.39 -18.93 5.65
CA SER A 194 -10.91 -20.26 5.97
C SER A 194 -10.90 -21.22 4.77
N ALA A 195 -10.40 -20.82 3.59
CA ALA A 195 -10.40 -21.67 2.40
C ALA A 195 -9.77 -23.05 2.61
N PRO A 196 -8.61 -23.21 3.31
CA PRO A 196 -8.08 -24.54 3.59
C PRO A 196 -9.05 -25.43 4.37
N ARG A 197 -9.78 -24.86 5.33
CA ARG A 197 -10.79 -25.58 6.12
C ARG A 197 -12.01 -25.94 5.26
N TRP A 198 -12.54 -24.99 4.50
CA TRP A 198 -13.69 -25.26 3.61
C TRP A 198 -13.38 -26.34 2.58
N LEU A 199 -12.18 -26.33 2.01
CA LEU A 199 -11.74 -27.38 1.08
C LEU A 199 -11.67 -28.75 1.76
N ALA A 200 -11.13 -28.82 2.99
CA ALA A 200 -11.07 -30.06 3.75
C ALA A 200 -12.47 -30.59 4.10
N GLU A 201 -13.41 -29.71 4.47
CA GLU A 201 -14.81 -30.06 4.73
C GLU A 201 -15.53 -30.63 3.50
N LEU A 202 -15.13 -30.20 2.30
CA LEU A 202 -15.59 -30.73 1.02
C LEU A 202 -14.79 -31.98 0.55
N GLY A 203 -13.88 -32.51 1.37
CA GLY A 203 -13.09 -33.70 1.05
C GLY A 203 -11.87 -33.46 0.15
N TYR A 204 -11.45 -32.21 -0.04
CA TYR A 204 -10.21 -31.86 -0.76
C TYR A 204 -9.01 -31.78 0.18
N GLN A 205 -7.82 -32.00 -0.37
CA GLN A 205 -6.58 -31.87 0.40
C GLN A 205 -6.28 -30.40 0.71
N PRO A 206 -5.91 -30.04 1.95
CA PRO A 206 -5.45 -28.69 2.25
C PRO A 206 -4.13 -28.40 1.50
N PRO A 207 -3.88 -27.14 1.08
CA PRO A 207 -2.67 -26.80 0.34
C PRO A 207 -1.43 -26.90 1.23
N ALA A 208 -0.33 -27.41 0.66
CA ALA A 208 0.99 -27.27 1.27
C ALA A 208 1.35 -25.79 1.42
N GLN A 209 2.13 -25.45 2.45
CA GLN A 209 2.49 -24.07 2.75
C GLN A 209 4.00 -23.89 2.78
N SER A 210 4.48 -22.84 2.13
CA SER A 210 5.83 -22.32 2.35
C SER A 210 5.73 -21.16 3.33
N VAL A 211 6.48 -21.22 4.44
CA VAL A 211 6.51 -20.18 5.46
C VAL A 211 7.95 -19.70 5.64
N ALA A 212 8.14 -18.39 5.70
CA ALA A 212 9.42 -17.79 6.07
C ALA A 212 9.18 -16.68 7.09
N ALA A 213 9.86 -16.76 8.23
CA ALA A 213 9.76 -15.77 9.29
C ALA A 213 10.31 -14.43 8.82
N ALA A 214 9.45 -13.41 8.76
CA ALA A 214 9.90 -12.03 8.58
C ALA A 214 10.31 -11.52 9.95
N ARG A 215 11.62 -11.35 10.20
CA ARG A 215 12.12 -10.74 11.44
C ARG A 215 11.98 -9.22 11.45
N THR A 216 11.35 -8.65 10.42
CA THR A 216 11.15 -7.21 10.28
C THR A 216 10.04 -6.75 11.21
N VAL A 217 10.34 -5.82 12.09
CA VAL A 217 9.34 -5.08 12.86
C VAL A 217 9.11 -3.72 12.21
N HIS A 218 7.88 -3.22 12.32
CA HIS A 218 7.51 -1.91 11.80
C HIS A 218 6.81 -1.09 12.88
N THR A 219 7.07 0.20 12.89
CA THR A 219 6.26 1.16 13.65
C THR A 219 5.88 2.31 12.76
N THR A 220 4.59 2.64 12.75
CA THR A 220 4.06 3.80 12.04
C THR A 220 3.43 4.80 13.00
N ALA A 221 3.62 6.09 12.71
CA ALA A 221 2.84 7.17 13.29
C ALA A 221 2.49 8.23 12.24
N VAL A 222 1.47 9.03 12.54
CA VAL A 222 1.01 10.14 11.67
C VAL A 222 1.34 11.45 12.36
N PHE A 223 1.88 12.40 11.59
CA PHE A 223 2.33 13.70 12.06
C PHE A 223 1.69 14.82 11.23
N ALA A 224 1.50 15.98 11.85
CA ALA A 224 1.35 17.24 11.16
C ALA A 224 2.74 17.85 10.93
N PRO A 225 3.03 18.38 9.73
CA PRO A 225 4.22 19.19 9.51
C PRO A 225 4.25 20.42 10.43
N PRO A 226 5.43 20.96 10.78
CA PRO A 226 5.52 22.21 11.51
C PRO A 226 4.81 23.36 10.77
N VAL A 227 4.31 24.34 11.51
CA VAL A 227 3.73 25.56 10.93
C VAL A 227 4.78 26.27 10.08
N GLY A 228 4.42 26.62 8.85
CA GLY A 228 5.34 27.27 7.90
C GLY A 228 6.42 26.34 7.34
N HIS A 229 6.27 25.02 7.48
CA HIS A 229 7.21 24.06 6.86
C HIS A 229 7.23 24.24 5.34
N VAL A 230 8.39 24.63 4.81
CA VAL A 230 8.67 24.69 3.38
C VAL A 230 9.81 23.73 3.07
N ALA A 231 9.54 22.73 2.25
CA ALA A 231 10.53 21.80 1.74
C ALA A 231 10.49 21.75 0.22
N ASP A 232 11.67 21.59 -0.38
CA ASP A 232 11.80 21.36 -1.81
C ASP A 232 11.52 19.88 -2.19
N PHE A 233 11.19 19.02 -1.22
CA PHE A 233 10.82 17.62 -1.39
C PHE A 233 9.47 17.32 -0.73
N LYS A 234 8.83 16.23 -1.15
CA LYS A 234 7.55 15.75 -0.62
C LYS A 234 7.69 14.50 0.25
N SER A 235 8.69 13.66 -0.02
CA SER A 235 8.89 12.34 0.60
C SER A 235 10.36 12.09 0.91
N LEU A 236 10.62 11.24 1.90
CA LEU A 236 11.96 10.82 2.33
C LEU A 236 12.01 9.30 2.49
N LEU A 237 13.03 8.66 1.93
CA LEU A 237 13.37 7.26 2.16
C LEU A 237 14.84 7.13 2.55
N LEU A 238 15.07 6.52 3.70
CA LEU A 238 16.38 6.11 4.18
C LEU A 238 16.45 4.59 4.10
N MET A 239 17.16 4.06 3.10
CA MET A 239 17.27 2.63 2.84
C MET A 239 18.25 1.96 3.82
N PRO A 240 18.08 0.66 4.10
CA PRO A 240 19.06 -0.09 4.87
C PRO A 240 20.38 -0.21 4.08
N SER A 241 21.49 -0.31 4.80
CA SER A 241 22.83 -0.52 4.26
C SER A 241 23.51 -1.72 4.94
N ALA A 242 24.67 -2.13 4.44
CA ALA A 242 25.39 -3.30 4.99
C ALA A 242 25.78 -3.15 6.47
N GLY A 243 25.90 -1.91 6.98
CA GLY A 243 26.23 -1.62 8.38
C GLY A 243 25.04 -1.13 9.22
N ASN A 244 23.88 -0.87 8.61
CA ASN A 244 22.70 -0.41 9.33
C ASN A 244 21.42 -1.01 8.68
N PRO A 245 20.78 -2.02 9.31
CA PRO A 245 19.62 -2.70 8.75
C PRO A 245 18.31 -1.91 8.92
N ARG A 246 18.36 -0.69 9.48
CA ARG A 246 17.18 0.13 9.75
C ARG A 246 16.80 0.93 8.51
N GLN A 247 15.50 1.09 8.33
CA GLN A 247 14.90 1.89 7.27
C GLN A 247 13.93 2.90 7.88
N GLY A 248 13.90 4.09 7.29
CA GLY A 248 12.97 5.15 7.64
C GLY A 248 12.27 5.69 6.41
N VAL A 249 10.96 5.90 6.52
CA VAL A 249 10.12 6.43 5.44
C VAL A 249 9.25 7.55 5.98
N LEU A 250 9.18 8.67 5.26
CA LEU A 250 8.18 9.71 5.45
C LEU A 250 7.48 9.94 4.13
N ASN A 251 6.16 9.78 4.14
CA ASN A 251 5.31 10.01 2.99
C ASN A 251 4.19 11.01 3.32
N PRO A 252 3.82 11.89 2.36
CA PRO A 252 2.66 12.73 2.52
C PRO A 252 1.39 11.90 2.36
N VAL A 253 0.38 12.17 3.17
CA VAL A 253 -0.95 11.58 3.06
C VAL A 253 -2.01 12.68 3.03
N GLU A 254 -3.26 12.32 2.74
CA GLU A 254 -4.35 13.28 2.60
C GLU A 254 -4.53 14.19 3.83
N GLY A 255 -5.00 15.41 3.60
CA GLY A 255 -5.18 16.43 4.64
C GLY A 255 -3.87 17.10 5.09
N GLY A 256 -2.82 17.06 4.26
CA GLY A 256 -1.55 17.74 4.56
C GLY A 256 -0.74 17.10 5.69
N ARG A 257 -0.98 15.81 5.97
CA ARG A 257 -0.31 15.07 7.05
C ARG A 257 0.88 14.27 6.52
N TRP A 258 1.75 13.86 7.41
CA TRP A 258 2.84 12.93 7.14
C TRP A 258 2.55 11.59 7.80
N SER A 259 2.76 10.51 7.05
CA SER A 259 2.82 9.18 7.62
C SER A 259 4.27 8.72 7.63
N VAL A 260 4.75 8.35 8.81
CA VAL A 260 6.15 8.01 9.06
C VAL A 260 6.22 6.56 9.50
N SER A 261 7.09 5.79 8.88
CA SER A 261 7.34 4.38 9.21
C SER A 261 8.82 4.13 9.45
N LEU A 262 9.12 3.46 10.55
CA LEU A 262 10.43 2.90 10.83
C LEU A 262 10.36 1.39 10.78
N SER A 263 11.35 0.76 10.18
CA SER A 263 11.46 -0.69 10.13
C SER A 263 12.86 -1.18 10.41
N SER A 264 12.97 -2.29 11.12
CA SER A 264 14.26 -2.92 11.43
C SER A 264 14.14 -4.44 11.40
N SER A 265 15.21 -5.10 10.98
CA SER A 265 15.35 -6.57 11.01
C SER A 265 16.46 -7.06 11.94
N ASP A 266 16.97 -6.20 12.82
CA ASP A 266 18.04 -6.51 13.80
C ASP A 266 17.53 -7.17 15.09
N GLY A 267 16.22 -7.40 15.21
CA GLY A 267 15.60 -7.96 16.40
C GLY A 267 15.28 -6.94 17.50
N THR A 268 15.56 -5.65 17.27
CA THR A 268 15.13 -4.58 18.18
C THR A 268 13.59 -4.53 18.21
N PRO A 269 12.95 -4.42 19.38
CA PRO A 269 11.49 -4.30 19.45
C PRO A 269 11.01 -3.00 18.77
N PRO A 270 9.80 -3.01 18.17
CA PRO A 270 9.22 -1.80 17.58
C PRO A 270 8.98 -0.75 18.68
N PRO A 271 9.28 0.53 18.42
CA PRO A 271 8.91 1.60 19.34
C PRO A 271 7.42 1.60 19.66
N THR A 272 7.09 1.82 20.93
CA THR A 272 5.71 1.86 21.46
C THR A 272 5.23 3.27 21.81
N ASP A 273 6.14 4.23 21.91
CA ASP A 273 5.88 5.64 22.22
C ASP A 273 6.71 6.59 21.34
N HIS A 274 6.37 7.87 21.37
CA HIS A 274 6.98 8.89 20.51
C HIS A 274 8.46 9.13 20.83
N GLU A 275 8.87 9.02 22.10
CA GLU A 275 10.28 9.15 22.46
C GLU A 275 11.11 7.99 21.91
N GLY A 276 10.59 6.76 22.00
CA GLY A 276 11.16 5.57 21.40
C GLY A 276 11.24 5.69 19.88
N LEU A 277 10.25 6.32 19.24
CA LEU A 277 10.28 6.61 17.81
C LEU A 277 11.43 7.55 17.46
N LEU A 278 11.62 8.63 18.22
CA LEU A 278 12.72 9.59 18.02
C LEU A 278 14.09 8.93 18.24
N ARG A 279 14.23 8.09 19.28
CA ARG A 279 15.44 7.28 19.51
C ARG A 279 15.72 6.33 18.34
N ALA A 280 14.70 5.66 17.83
CA ALA A 280 14.84 4.78 16.66
C ALA A 280 15.19 5.56 15.39
N ALA A 281 14.60 6.76 15.20
CA ALA A 281 14.91 7.63 14.07
C ALA A 281 16.36 8.18 14.14
N ALA A 282 16.87 8.47 15.34
CA ALA A 282 18.27 8.87 15.55
C ALA A 282 19.27 7.77 15.17
N ALA A 283 18.85 6.51 15.24
CA ALA A 283 19.67 5.34 14.92
C ALA A 283 19.65 4.98 13.41
N LEU A 284 18.97 5.76 12.59
CA LEU A 284 18.97 5.63 11.13
C LEU A 284 20.30 6.09 10.52
N PRO A 285 20.58 5.74 9.25
CA PRO A 285 21.81 6.17 8.57
C PRO A 285 22.01 7.69 8.45
N HIS A 286 20.97 8.50 8.69
CA HIS A 286 21.04 9.95 8.57
C HIS A 286 20.03 10.65 9.51
N PRO A 287 20.39 11.78 10.16
CA PRO A 287 19.57 12.42 11.21
C PRO A 287 18.31 13.12 10.68
N LEU A 288 18.24 13.44 9.38
CA LEU A 288 17.17 14.25 8.78
C LEU A 288 15.75 13.82 9.18
N LEU A 289 15.45 12.52 9.21
CA LEU A 289 14.10 12.08 9.61
C LEU A 289 13.82 12.40 11.07
N ARG A 290 14.79 12.18 11.97
CA ARG A 290 14.69 12.55 13.38
C ARG A 290 14.48 14.06 13.54
N ASP A 291 15.26 14.88 12.82
CA ASP A 291 15.16 16.34 12.91
C ASP A 291 13.80 16.86 12.43
N LEU A 292 13.24 16.24 11.36
CA LEU A 292 11.89 16.56 10.88
C LEU A 292 10.82 16.17 11.91
N LEU A 293 10.97 15.03 12.57
CA LEU A 293 10.03 14.54 13.57
C LEU A 293 10.04 15.37 14.85
N GLU A 294 11.20 15.89 15.28
CA GLU A 294 11.29 16.75 16.46
C GLU A 294 10.54 18.08 16.29
N ALA A 295 10.48 18.60 15.07
CA ALA A 295 9.73 19.80 14.75
C ALA A 295 8.26 19.52 14.39
N ALA A 296 7.87 18.27 14.21
CA ALA A 296 6.52 17.87 13.80
C ALA A 296 5.61 17.57 15.00
N THR A 297 4.30 17.68 14.81
CA THR A 297 3.32 17.36 15.87
C THR A 297 2.70 15.99 15.62
N PRO A 298 2.79 15.03 16.57
CA PRO A 298 2.12 13.74 16.41
C PRO A 298 0.59 13.90 16.46
N LEU A 299 -0.12 13.17 15.59
CA LEU A 299 -1.58 13.24 15.42
C LEU A 299 -2.32 12.02 15.97
N GLY A 300 -1.64 11.13 16.69
CA GLY A 300 -2.23 9.93 17.25
C GLY A 300 -1.19 8.98 17.86
N PRO A 301 -1.62 7.79 18.29
CA PRO A 301 -0.70 6.79 18.85
C PRO A 301 0.16 6.14 17.77
N LEU A 302 1.21 5.46 18.21
CA LEU A 302 2.01 4.58 17.37
C LEU A 302 1.28 3.28 17.07
N TYR A 303 1.53 2.76 15.88
CA TYR A 303 1.06 1.44 15.46
C TYR A 303 2.27 0.57 15.12
N GLY A 304 2.58 -0.33 16.06
CA GLY A 304 3.57 -1.38 15.87
C GLY A 304 2.97 -2.56 15.10
N TYR A 305 3.75 -3.11 14.17
CA TYR A 305 3.52 -4.39 13.54
C TYR A 305 4.70 -5.29 13.89
N GLY A 306 4.42 -6.37 14.61
CA GLY A 306 5.42 -7.34 15.04
C GLY A 306 6.00 -8.14 13.86
N PRO A 307 6.98 -9.02 14.13
CA PRO A 307 7.59 -9.85 13.09
C PRO A 307 6.49 -10.66 12.38
N GLY A 308 6.33 -10.39 11.09
CA GLY A 308 5.36 -11.08 10.26
C GLY A 308 5.86 -12.45 9.80
N GLU A 309 5.05 -13.09 8.97
CA GLU A 309 5.48 -14.27 8.23
C GLU A 309 5.14 -14.07 6.76
N HIS A 310 6.10 -14.36 5.89
CA HIS A 310 5.78 -14.65 4.52
C HIS A 310 5.13 -16.03 4.48
N ARG A 311 3.94 -16.12 3.92
CA ARG A 311 3.22 -17.38 3.77
C ARG A 311 2.69 -17.50 2.35
N TRP A 312 3.01 -18.60 1.67
CA TRP A 312 2.43 -18.94 0.38
C TRP A 312 1.72 -20.28 0.50
N ARG A 313 0.40 -20.28 0.27
CA ARG A 313 -0.43 -21.47 0.19
C ARG A 313 -0.43 -21.99 -1.25
N HIS A 314 0.12 -23.19 -1.46
CA HIS A 314 0.35 -23.76 -2.78
C HIS A 314 -0.89 -24.43 -3.37
N TYR A 315 -1.96 -23.65 -3.58
CA TYR A 315 -3.19 -24.16 -4.19
C TYR A 315 -2.96 -24.69 -5.62
N GLU A 316 -1.95 -24.20 -6.33
CA GLU A 316 -1.59 -24.65 -7.67
C GLU A 316 -1.06 -26.09 -7.71
N LYS A 317 -0.61 -26.63 -6.57
CA LYS A 317 -0.07 -28.00 -6.48
C LYS A 317 -1.14 -29.05 -6.17
N LEU A 318 -2.36 -28.63 -5.84
CA LEU A 318 -3.47 -29.54 -5.58
C LEU A 318 -3.95 -30.20 -6.89
N ARG A 319 -3.97 -31.54 -6.89
CA ARG A 319 -4.41 -32.37 -8.04
C ARG A 319 -5.93 -32.33 -8.23
N ARG A 320 -6.68 -32.55 -7.15
CA ARG A 320 -8.14 -32.40 -7.11
C ARG A 320 -8.47 -31.03 -6.55
N TRP A 321 -9.35 -30.29 -7.22
CA TRP A 321 -9.73 -28.92 -6.86
C TRP A 321 -11.15 -28.65 -7.35
N PRO A 322 -12.03 -28.02 -6.56
CA PRO A 322 -13.35 -27.70 -7.03
C PRO A 322 -13.30 -26.54 -8.03
N ASP A 323 -13.91 -26.70 -9.19
CA ASP A 323 -14.07 -25.62 -10.15
C ASP A 323 -14.98 -24.50 -9.61
N GLN A 324 -14.96 -23.36 -10.28
CA GLN A 324 -15.71 -22.16 -9.90
C GLN A 324 -15.37 -21.60 -8.51
N PHE A 325 -14.22 -22.00 -7.95
CA PHE A 325 -13.65 -21.44 -6.74
C PHE A 325 -12.21 -20.97 -6.97
N LEU A 326 -11.90 -19.77 -6.48
CA LEU A 326 -10.59 -19.15 -6.61
C LEU A 326 -10.18 -18.46 -5.29
N VAL A 327 -8.89 -18.50 -4.96
CA VAL A 327 -8.33 -17.81 -3.79
C VAL A 327 -7.32 -16.76 -4.26
N VAL A 328 -7.43 -15.52 -3.78
CA VAL A 328 -6.62 -14.38 -4.24
C VAL A 328 -6.06 -13.51 -3.10
N GLY A 329 -5.13 -12.63 -3.43
CA GLY A 329 -4.54 -11.68 -2.47
C GLY A 329 -3.83 -12.38 -1.30
N ASP A 330 -3.96 -11.81 -0.10
CA ASP A 330 -3.30 -12.34 1.10
C ASP A 330 -3.79 -13.74 1.52
N ALA A 331 -4.96 -14.17 1.04
CA ALA A 331 -5.46 -15.54 1.25
C ALA A 331 -4.61 -16.57 0.48
N LEU A 332 -4.14 -16.20 -0.72
CA LEU A 332 -3.22 -16.99 -1.55
C LEU A 332 -1.77 -16.89 -1.04
N ALA A 333 -1.27 -15.67 -0.89
CA ALA A 333 0.08 -15.41 -0.43
C ALA A 333 0.16 -14.11 0.38
N THR A 334 0.56 -14.24 1.65
CA THR A 334 0.85 -13.10 2.54
C THR A 334 2.32 -12.72 2.41
N LEU A 335 2.61 -11.46 2.10
CA LEU A 335 3.96 -10.91 1.98
C LEU A 335 4.20 -9.85 3.07
N ASP A 336 5.46 -9.68 3.51
CA ASP A 336 5.85 -8.65 4.48
C ASP A 336 5.46 -7.24 3.97
N PRO A 337 4.66 -6.48 4.75
CA PRO A 337 4.26 -5.11 4.45
C PRO A 337 5.43 -4.15 4.15
N ALA A 338 6.64 -4.43 4.66
CA ALA A 338 7.86 -3.64 4.43
C ALA A 338 8.11 -3.28 2.97
N HIS A 339 7.72 -4.19 2.07
CA HIS A 339 8.01 -4.10 0.66
C HIS A 339 6.85 -3.53 -0.16
N GLY A 340 5.71 -3.15 0.46
CA GLY A 340 4.57 -2.54 -0.23
C GLY A 340 3.90 -3.41 -1.32
N HIS A 341 4.25 -4.71 -1.41
CA HIS A 341 3.86 -5.56 -2.52
C HIS A 341 2.46 -6.18 -2.40
N GLY A 342 1.83 -6.18 -1.22
CA GLY A 342 0.50 -6.78 -1.02
C GLY A 342 -0.58 -6.17 -1.91
N MET A 343 -0.60 -4.84 -2.04
CA MET A 343 -1.55 -4.15 -2.93
C MET A 343 -1.26 -4.42 -4.40
N THR A 344 0.02 -4.49 -4.76
CA THR A 344 0.43 -4.84 -6.13
C THR A 344 -0.05 -6.25 -6.45
N LEU A 345 0.14 -7.20 -5.54
CA LEU A 345 -0.34 -8.57 -5.71
C LEU A 345 -1.86 -8.63 -5.89
N ALA A 346 -2.63 -7.95 -5.04
CA ALA A 346 -4.09 -7.87 -5.13
C ALA A 346 -4.56 -7.42 -6.52
N VAL A 347 -3.99 -6.32 -7.03
CA VAL A 347 -4.31 -5.77 -8.36
C VAL A 347 -3.91 -6.75 -9.46
N GLN A 348 -2.72 -7.36 -9.36
CA GLN A 348 -2.23 -8.33 -10.34
C GLN A 348 -3.08 -9.61 -10.38
N CYS A 349 -3.60 -10.07 -9.23
CA CYS A 349 -4.54 -11.19 -9.20
C CYS A 349 -5.83 -10.86 -9.97
N ALA A 350 -6.35 -9.64 -9.81
CA ALA A 350 -7.56 -9.20 -10.51
C ALA A 350 -7.34 -9.05 -12.01
N LEU A 351 -6.20 -8.53 -12.46
CA LEU A 351 -5.86 -8.47 -13.89
C LEU A 351 -5.77 -9.86 -14.52
N VAL A 352 -5.11 -10.81 -13.84
CA VAL A 352 -5.05 -12.20 -14.32
C VAL A 352 -6.44 -12.83 -14.41
N LEU A 353 -7.32 -12.52 -13.45
CA LEU A 353 -8.71 -12.96 -13.48
C LEU A 353 -9.45 -12.36 -14.69
N ASP A 354 -9.33 -11.04 -14.90
CA ASP A 354 -9.97 -10.32 -16.01
C ASP A 354 -9.51 -10.85 -17.37
N ASP A 355 -8.20 -10.96 -17.59
CA ASP A 355 -7.61 -11.44 -18.85
C ASP A 355 -8.06 -12.88 -19.19
N LEU A 356 -8.08 -13.76 -18.19
CA LEU A 356 -8.44 -15.16 -18.41
C LEU A 356 -9.93 -15.34 -18.68
N LEU A 357 -10.79 -14.60 -17.98
CA LEU A 357 -12.23 -14.59 -18.24
C LEU A 357 -12.55 -13.98 -19.61
N ALA A 358 -11.84 -12.92 -20.03
CA ALA A 358 -11.99 -12.35 -21.37
C ALA A 358 -11.65 -13.36 -22.48
N GLY A 359 -10.60 -14.17 -22.29
CA GLY A 359 -10.15 -15.12 -23.30
C GLY A 359 -10.91 -16.45 -23.34
N HIS A 360 -11.55 -16.85 -22.23
CA HIS A 360 -12.12 -18.20 -22.08
C HIS A 360 -13.59 -18.22 -21.59
N GLY A 361 -14.17 -17.07 -21.25
CA GLY A 361 -15.49 -16.95 -20.63
C GLY A 361 -15.51 -17.42 -19.17
N THR A 362 -16.71 -17.62 -18.64
CA THR A 362 -16.98 -18.02 -17.24
C THR A 362 -17.22 -19.53 -17.07
N ALA A 363 -16.88 -20.32 -18.10
CA ALA A 363 -17.16 -21.75 -18.16
C ALA A 363 -16.36 -22.58 -17.14
N VAL A 364 -16.93 -23.72 -16.74
CA VAL A 364 -16.25 -24.76 -15.94
C VAL A 364 -15.00 -25.24 -16.69
N GLY A 365 -13.91 -25.43 -15.95
CA GLY A 365 -12.61 -25.90 -16.44
C GLY A 365 -11.49 -24.86 -16.27
N LEU A 366 -11.82 -23.63 -15.86
CA LEU A 366 -10.86 -22.51 -15.83
C LEU A 366 -10.03 -22.45 -14.55
N SER A 367 -10.53 -23.00 -13.42
CA SER A 367 -9.86 -22.89 -12.12
C SER A 367 -8.42 -23.40 -12.11
N TYR A 368 -8.08 -24.44 -12.89
CA TYR A 368 -6.69 -24.90 -13.00
C TYR A 368 -5.77 -23.84 -13.63
N ARG A 369 -6.18 -23.26 -14.76
CA ARG A 369 -5.40 -22.24 -15.47
C ARG A 369 -5.24 -20.98 -14.63
N LEU A 370 -6.31 -20.55 -13.96
CA LEU A 370 -6.30 -19.42 -13.03
C LEU A 370 -5.29 -19.65 -11.89
N ARG A 371 -5.35 -20.79 -11.19
CA ARG A 371 -4.41 -21.09 -10.10
C ARG A 371 -2.96 -21.09 -10.56
N GLN A 372 -2.66 -21.68 -11.72
CA GLN A 372 -1.30 -21.68 -12.29
C GLN A 372 -0.83 -20.26 -12.65
N ALA A 373 -1.68 -19.47 -13.30
CA ALA A 373 -1.35 -18.09 -13.67
C ALA A 373 -1.10 -17.21 -12.44
N LEU A 374 -1.94 -17.32 -11.41
CA LEU A 374 -1.76 -16.61 -10.14
C LEU A 374 -0.45 -17.00 -9.45
N ALA A 375 -0.15 -18.30 -9.36
CA ALA A 375 1.11 -18.79 -8.79
C ALA A 375 2.34 -18.25 -9.55
N HIS A 376 2.28 -18.21 -10.87
CA HIS A 376 3.33 -17.62 -11.70
C HIS A 376 3.52 -16.13 -11.40
N ARG A 377 2.43 -15.40 -11.13
CA ARG A 377 2.47 -13.97 -10.79
C ARG A 377 3.00 -13.68 -9.38
N VAL A 378 2.71 -14.55 -8.41
CA VAL A 378 3.21 -14.47 -7.03
C VAL A 378 4.71 -14.78 -6.95
N ALA A 379 5.18 -15.75 -7.74
CA ALA A 379 6.52 -16.33 -7.59
C ALA A 379 7.69 -15.32 -7.61
N PRO A 380 7.72 -14.26 -8.46
CA PRO A 380 8.79 -13.27 -8.43
C PRO A 380 8.83 -12.46 -7.13
N ALA A 381 7.67 -12.00 -6.65
CA ALA A 381 7.55 -11.24 -5.42
C ALA A 381 7.91 -12.10 -4.19
N TRP A 382 7.46 -13.35 -4.16
CA TRP A 382 7.86 -14.33 -3.14
C TRP A 382 9.39 -14.50 -3.10
N ARG A 383 10.00 -14.81 -4.25
CA ARG A 383 11.46 -15.00 -4.35
C ARG A 383 12.24 -13.75 -3.96
N ALA A 384 11.73 -12.56 -4.24
CA ALA A 384 12.35 -11.31 -3.82
C ALA A 384 12.31 -11.13 -2.30
N GLY A 385 11.16 -11.39 -1.65
CA GLY A 385 11.04 -11.36 -0.19
C GLY A 385 11.99 -12.35 0.50
N ILE A 386 12.02 -13.61 0.04
CA ILE A 386 12.93 -14.62 0.59
C ILE A 386 14.41 -14.25 0.41
N ARG A 387 14.79 -13.69 -0.75
CA ARG A 387 16.17 -13.22 -0.95
C ARG A 387 16.55 -12.09 0.00
N SER A 388 15.63 -11.16 0.28
CA SER A 388 15.85 -10.07 1.23
C SER A 388 16.11 -10.62 2.64
N LEU A 389 15.27 -11.58 3.09
CA LEU A 389 15.45 -12.26 4.37
C LEU A 389 16.79 -13.01 4.45
N ASN A 390 17.12 -13.77 3.42
CA ASN A 390 18.38 -14.53 3.37
C ASN A 390 19.60 -13.59 3.32
N ALA A 391 19.49 -12.42 2.67
CA ALA A 391 20.56 -11.41 2.67
C ALA A 391 20.76 -10.81 4.07
N ALA A 392 19.68 -10.52 4.79
CA ALA A 392 19.73 -10.06 6.18
C ALA A 392 20.34 -11.12 7.12
N GLN A 393 20.03 -12.41 6.92
CA GLN A 393 20.63 -13.53 7.67
C GLN A 393 22.11 -13.76 7.31
N ALA A 394 22.48 -13.65 6.04
CA ALA A 394 23.87 -13.79 5.61
C ALA A 394 24.76 -12.66 6.13
N ALA A 395 24.22 -11.45 6.32
CA ALA A 395 24.90 -10.36 6.99
C ALA A 395 25.21 -10.66 8.48
N GLN A 396 24.54 -11.66 9.08
CA GLN A 396 24.78 -12.15 10.44
C GLN A 396 25.77 -13.33 10.51
N GLY A 397 26.56 -13.60 9.46
CA GLY A 397 27.76 -14.44 9.55
C GLY A 397 27.73 -15.83 8.89
N LEU A 398 26.73 -16.15 8.06
CA LEU A 398 26.75 -17.41 7.30
C LEU A 398 27.69 -17.32 6.08
N PRO A 399 28.59 -18.30 5.85
CA PRO A 399 29.50 -18.30 4.71
C PRO A 399 28.71 -18.39 3.41
N ALA A 400 28.91 -17.41 2.52
CA ALA A 400 28.24 -17.38 1.23
C ALA A 400 29.16 -17.88 0.12
N GLY A 401 28.66 -18.79 -0.72
CA GLY A 401 29.38 -19.29 -1.88
C GLY A 401 29.79 -18.21 -2.88
N LEU A 402 30.71 -18.55 -3.80
CA LEU A 402 31.31 -17.61 -4.77
C LEU A 402 30.29 -16.77 -5.56
N ARG A 403 29.19 -17.39 -6.02
CA ARG A 403 28.11 -16.69 -6.74
C ARG A 403 27.46 -15.59 -5.90
N ALA A 404 27.20 -15.86 -4.62
CA ALA A 404 26.62 -14.88 -3.71
C ALA A 404 27.57 -13.72 -3.44
N ARG A 405 28.88 -14.00 -3.31
CA ARG A 405 29.91 -12.97 -3.15
C ARG A 405 30.02 -12.06 -4.37
N LEU A 406 30.02 -12.63 -5.58
CA LEU A 406 30.00 -11.86 -6.83
C LEU A 406 28.73 -11.03 -6.96
N GLY A 407 27.57 -11.60 -6.66
CA GLY A 407 26.28 -10.90 -6.66
C GLY A 407 26.27 -9.72 -5.69
N ARG A 408 26.77 -9.89 -4.45
CA ARG A 408 26.90 -8.80 -3.48
C ARG A 408 27.84 -7.69 -3.96
N ARG A 409 28.99 -8.05 -4.52
CA ARG A 409 29.96 -7.09 -5.06
C ARG A 409 29.35 -6.29 -6.22
N TYR A 410 28.58 -6.95 -7.08
CA TYR A 410 27.87 -6.30 -8.17
C TYR A 410 26.77 -5.36 -7.65
N ALA A 411 25.96 -5.80 -6.67
CA ALA A 411 24.93 -4.97 -6.05
C ALA A 411 25.53 -3.73 -5.35
N ALA A 412 26.64 -3.88 -4.63
CA ALA A 412 27.33 -2.76 -4.00
C ALA A 412 27.86 -1.75 -5.02
N ARG A 413 28.42 -2.22 -6.14
CA ARG A 413 28.86 -1.35 -7.24
C ARG A 413 27.70 -0.64 -7.93
N MET A 414 26.59 -1.32 -8.14
CA MET A 414 25.37 -0.71 -8.66
C MET A 414 24.80 0.36 -7.72
N ALA A 415 24.78 0.09 -6.41
CA ALA A 415 24.35 1.06 -5.41
C ALA A 415 25.27 2.30 -5.40
N ALA A 416 26.59 2.10 -5.50
CA ALA A 416 27.54 3.22 -5.62
C ALA A 416 27.33 4.01 -6.92
N ALA A 417 27.19 3.34 -8.07
CA ALA A 417 26.93 3.99 -9.35
C ALA A 417 25.61 4.78 -9.34
N ALA A 418 24.58 4.31 -8.63
CA ALA A 418 23.29 5.01 -8.52
C ALA A 418 23.38 6.40 -7.87
N THR A 419 24.46 6.70 -7.13
CA THR A 419 24.66 8.03 -6.52
C THR A 419 25.03 9.13 -7.54
N THR A 420 25.47 8.74 -8.74
CA THR A 420 25.95 9.67 -9.77
C THR A 420 25.35 9.42 -11.15
N ASP A 421 25.04 8.17 -11.49
CA ASP A 421 24.46 7.76 -12.77
C ASP A 421 22.93 7.61 -12.67
N ARG A 422 22.21 8.38 -13.51
CA ARG A 422 20.74 8.42 -13.55
C ARG A 422 20.12 7.08 -13.96
N HIS A 423 20.78 6.30 -14.82
CA HIS A 423 20.27 4.99 -15.24
C HIS A 423 20.42 3.94 -14.14
N ALA A 424 21.55 3.96 -13.43
CA ALA A 424 21.75 3.10 -12.26
C ALA A 424 20.75 3.44 -11.15
N ALA A 425 20.51 4.74 -10.88
CA ALA A 425 19.49 5.20 -9.95
C ALA A 425 18.09 4.75 -10.36
N THR A 426 17.73 4.88 -11.64
CA THR A 426 16.43 4.47 -12.18
C THR A 426 16.21 2.95 -12.04
N LEU A 427 17.25 2.14 -12.27
CA LEU A 427 17.17 0.69 -12.04
C LEU A 427 16.93 0.36 -10.57
N LEU A 428 17.68 0.99 -9.66
CA LEU A 428 17.53 0.78 -8.22
C LEU A 428 16.10 1.13 -7.78
N LEU A 429 15.55 2.23 -8.28
CA LEU A 429 14.15 2.62 -8.07
C LEU A 429 13.17 1.60 -8.63
N HIS A 430 13.38 1.10 -9.85
CA HIS A 430 12.54 0.05 -10.43
C HIS A 430 12.58 -1.25 -9.61
N GLN A 431 13.76 -1.65 -9.11
CA GLN A 431 13.90 -2.83 -8.26
C GLN A 431 13.22 -2.66 -6.90
N HIS A 432 13.15 -1.43 -6.40
CA HIS A 432 12.45 -1.10 -5.17
C HIS A 432 10.92 -1.03 -5.38
N GLN A 433 10.46 -0.48 -6.51
CA GLN A 433 9.05 -0.28 -6.85
C GLN A 433 8.35 -1.50 -7.47
N THR A 434 9.12 -2.40 -8.08
CA THR A 434 8.61 -3.56 -8.80
C THR A 434 9.43 -4.80 -8.47
N ALA A 435 8.81 -5.98 -8.49
CA ALA A 435 9.55 -7.25 -8.51
C ALA A 435 10.22 -7.46 -9.89
N ALA A 436 11.09 -6.52 -10.28
CA ALA A 436 11.76 -6.53 -11.58
C ALA A 436 12.54 -7.85 -11.77
N PRO A 437 12.51 -8.44 -12.98
CA PRO A 437 13.26 -9.65 -13.25
C PRO A 437 14.77 -9.40 -13.04
N PRO A 438 15.50 -10.32 -12.39
CA PRO A 438 16.94 -10.15 -12.14
C PRO A 438 17.77 -9.84 -13.40
N ALA A 439 17.31 -10.31 -14.56
CA ALA A 439 17.93 -10.08 -15.86
C ALA A 439 17.97 -8.58 -16.25
N ALA A 440 17.06 -7.75 -15.75
CA ALA A 440 17.07 -6.31 -16.02
C ALA A 440 18.35 -5.63 -15.50
N ALA A 441 18.99 -6.18 -14.46
CA ALA A 441 20.26 -5.68 -13.95
C ALA A 441 21.45 -6.02 -14.87
N LEU A 442 21.34 -7.05 -15.70
CA LEU A 442 22.44 -7.52 -16.55
C LEU A 442 22.55 -6.80 -17.89
N ARG A 443 21.81 -5.69 -18.10
CA ARG A 443 21.89 -4.95 -19.38
C ARG A 443 23.30 -4.37 -19.58
N PRO A 444 23.85 -4.39 -20.82
CA PRO A 444 25.23 -3.99 -21.08
C PRO A 444 25.61 -2.60 -20.56
N ARG A 445 24.70 -1.63 -20.63
CA ARG A 445 24.93 -0.27 -20.10
C ARG A 445 25.04 -0.23 -18.58
N LEU A 446 24.28 -1.06 -17.86
CA LEU A 446 24.32 -1.16 -16.41
C LEU A 446 25.56 -1.93 -15.92
N LEU A 447 25.97 -2.96 -16.67
CA LEU A 447 27.26 -3.62 -16.43
C LEU A 447 28.42 -2.62 -16.58
N ARG A 448 28.40 -1.79 -17.63
CA ARG A 448 29.38 -0.70 -17.81
C ARG A 448 29.33 0.31 -16.66
N ALA A 449 28.15 0.74 -16.23
CA ALA A 449 28.01 1.66 -15.10
C ALA A 449 28.54 1.06 -13.78
N ALA A 450 28.31 -0.24 -13.54
CA ALA A 450 28.84 -0.95 -12.37
C ALA A 450 30.35 -1.15 -12.40
N TRP A 451 30.96 -1.19 -13.59
CA TRP A 451 32.39 -1.45 -13.78
C TRP A 451 33.22 -0.18 -13.94
N ARG A 452 32.59 0.94 -14.30
CA ARG A 452 33.24 2.25 -14.28
C ARG A 452 33.53 2.65 -12.82
N PRO A 453 34.74 3.18 -12.52
CA PRO A 453 34.99 3.82 -11.24
C PRO A 453 33.94 4.89 -10.98
N ALA A 454 33.41 4.96 -9.75
CA ALA A 454 32.52 6.04 -9.35
C ALA A 454 33.26 7.36 -9.59
N HIS A 455 32.63 8.28 -10.33
CA HIS A 455 33.22 9.60 -10.58
C HIS A 455 32.97 10.46 -9.35
N GLY A 456 33.96 10.49 -8.44
CA GLY A 456 33.93 11.29 -7.22
C GLY A 456 33.33 10.58 -6.00
N PRO A 457 33.51 11.16 -4.80
CA PRO A 457 32.93 10.65 -3.56
C PRO A 457 31.39 10.69 -3.62
N ALA A 458 30.74 9.67 -3.06
CA ALA A 458 29.27 9.66 -2.95
C ALA A 458 28.79 10.91 -2.21
N PRO A 459 27.66 11.53 -2.62
CA PRO A 459 27.18 12.74 -1.96
C PRO A 459 26.85 12.41 -0.50
N ALA A 460 27.52 13.08 0.43
CA ALA A 460 27.29 12.92 1.86
C ALA A 460 26.09 13.74 2.35
N ALA A 461 25.84 14.90 1.73
CA ALA A 461 24.72 15.77 2.05
C ALA A 461 23.47 15.42 1.23
N PRO A 462 22.26 15.61 1.78
CA PRO A 462 21.03 15.42 1.03
C PRO A 462 20.96 16.42 -0.13
N PRO A 463 20.46 16.01 -1.31
CA PRO A 463 20.23 16.90 -2.45
C PRO A 463 18.96 17.73 -2.24
N SER A 464 18.97 18.54 -1.18
CA SER A 464 17.90 19.46 -0.80
C SER A 464 18.44 20.87 -0.74
N LEU A 465 17.65 21.82 -1.25
CA LEU A 465 17.93 23.24 -1.10
C LEU A 465 17.44 23.81 0.23
N THR A 466 16.56 23.10 0.93
CA THR A 466 15.95 23.55 2.19
C THR A 466 16.51 22.85 3.43
N HIS A 467 17.12 21.67 3.28
CA HIS A 467 17.68 20.89 4.40
C HIS A 467 19.13 20.46 4.13
N GLY A 468 19.93 20.32 5.19
CA GLY A 468 21.34 19.93 5.13
C GLY A 468 22.33 21.08 5.41
N PRO A 469 23.65 20.78 5.45
CA PRO A 469 24.67 21.76 5.82
C PRO A 469 24.74 22.97 4.87
N GLU A 470 24.50 22.75 3.57
CA GLU A 470 24.54 23.79 2.55
C GLU A 470 23.25 24.63 2.48
N ALA A 471 22.12 24.12 2.96
CA ALA A 471 20.86 24.85 2.96
C ALA A 471 20.92 26.13 3.81
N ARG A 472 21.68 26.10 4.92
CA ARG A 472 21.93 27.30 5.75
C ARG A 472 22.74 28.37 5.03
N ARG A 473 23.59 28.00 4.05
CA ARG A 473 24.42 28.93 3.28
C ARG A 473 23.67 29.62 2.14
N ARG A 474 22.55 29.07 1.69
CA ARG A 474 21.76 29.58 0.55
C ARG A 474 20.50 30.34 0.95
N ARG A 475 20.19 30.48 2.25
CA ARG A 475 19.14 31.40 2.69
C ARG A 475 19.63 32.82 2.32
N PRO A 476 18.96 33.56 1.43
CA PRO A 476 19.33 34.94 1.17
C PRO A 476 19.34 35.65 2.53
N ALA A 477 20.39 36.43 2.81
CA ALA A 477 20.31 37.39 3.89
C ALA A 477 19.02 38.18 3.66
N ALA A 478 18.16 38.25 4.69
CA ALA A 478 16.99 39.11 4.60
C ALA A 478 17.50 40.50 4.18
N PRO A 479 16.91 41.17 3.19
CA PRO A 479 17.29 42.54 2.89
C PRO A 479 17.14 43.35 4.18
N ASP A 480 18.17 44.11 4.53
CA ASP A 480 18.15 45.01 5.69
C ASP A 480 16.90 45.90 5.56
N VAL A 481 15.89 45.59 6.36
CA VAL A 481 14.75 46.48 6.55
C VAL A 481 15.25 47.58 7.46
N PRO A 482 15.28 48.85 7.03
CA PRO A 482 15.68 49.93 7.92
C PRO A 482 14.70 49.98 9.09
N ALA A 483 15.23 49.95 10.31
CA ALA A 483 14.46 50.01 11.54
C ALA A 483 13.73 51.35 11.64
N THR A 484 12.46 51.39 11.26
CA THR A 484 11.55 52.46 11.68
C THR A 484 11.09 52.18 13.10
N GLY A 485 11.68 52.90 14.06
CA GLY A 485 11.22 52.94 15.45
C GLY A 485 9.82 53.57 15.58
N PRO A 486 9.15 53.38 16.73
CA PRO A 486 7.75 53.74 16.91
C PRO A 486 7.61 55.25 17.15
N ALA A 487 6.89 55.95 16.26
CA ALA A 487 6.39 57.29 16.54
C ALA A 487 4.99 57.20 17.16
N ALA A 488 4.82 57.97 18.24
CA ALA A 488 3.71 57.96 19.17
C ALA A 488 2.38 58.48 18.60
N LEU A 489 1.29 57.87 19.10
CA LEU A 489 0.00 58.46 19.51
C LEU A 489 -0.67 59.54 18.64
N ALA A 490 -1.73 59.08 17.95
CA ALA A 490 -3.11 59.55 18.05
C ALA A 490 -3.39 61.05 18.36
N ALA A 491 -3.91 61.76 17.35
CA ALA A 491 -5.00 62.72 17.51
C ALA A 491 -5.84 62.75 16.22
N ARG A 492 -7.14 62.44 16.31
CA ARG A 492 -8.13 62.73 15.26
C ARG A 492 -9.15 63.75 15.81
N PRO A 493 -9.56 64.75 15.02
CA PRO A 493 -10.51 65.77 15.45
C PRO A 493 -11.96 65.27 15.36
N ARG A 494 -12.81 65.80 16.24
CA ARG A 494 -14.29 65.61 16.26
C ARG A 494 -14.96 66.26 15.04
N PRO A 495 -16.12 65.73 14.61
CA PRO A 495 -17.17 66.56 14.04
C PRO A 495 -18.47 66.51 14.86
N THR A 496 -19.17 67.64 14.83
CA THR A 496 -20.36 68.06 15.57
C THR A 496 -21.67 67.77 14.80
N GLY A 497 -22.52 66.89 15.38
CA GLY A 497 -24.01 66.95 15.40
C GLY A 497 -24.84 66.78 14.09
N PRO A 498 -26.20 66.68 14.18
CA PRO A 498 -27.06 66.55 15.37
C PRO A 498 -28.02 65.33 15.36
N GLN A 499 -28.77 65.22 16.46
CA GLN A 499 -29.54 64.10 17.03
C GLN A 499 -30.94 63.85 16.42
N ALA A 500 -31.49 62.63 16.62
CA ALA A 500 -32.88 62.33 17.04
C ALA A 500 -33.01 60.83 17.49
N PRO A 501 -34.04 60.41 18.27
CA PRO A 501 -33.80 59.63 19.51
C PRO A 501 -34.49 58.24 19.64
N TRP A 502 -33.97 57.47 20.63
CA TRP A 502 -34.48 56.41 21.55
C TRP A 502 -35.96 55.93 21.51
N PRO A 503 -36.37 54.76 22.09
CA PRO A 503 -36.08 54.33 23.49
C PRO A 503 -35.89 52.81 23.76
N ALA A 504 -35.85 52.46 25.05
CA ALA A 504 -35.22 51.30 25.71
C ALA A 504 -36.19 50.28 26.36
N ALA A 505 -35.58 49.20 26.90
CA ALA A 505 -35.96 48.36 28.07
C ALA A 505 -36.74 47.02 27.89
N ALA A 506 -36.01 45.89 28.06
CA ALA A 506 -36.18 44.72 29.00
C ALA A 506 -37.53 43.92 29.11
N PRO A 507 -37.62 42.74 29.80
CA PRO A 507 -36.68 41.61 30.08
C PRO A 507 -37.32 40.16 30.05
N ALA A 508 -36.50 39.13 30.36
CA ALA A 508 -36.74 37.87 31.11
C ALA A 508 -37.74 36.77 30.65
N GLY A 509 -37.38 35.48 30.91
CA GLY A 509 -38.36 34.39 31.06
C GLY A 509 -37.88 32.97 30.78
N ASP A 510 -37.60 32.22 31.86
CA ASP A 510 -37.28 30.79 31.97
C ASP A 510 -38.54 29.90 31.82
N GLN A 511 -38.46 28.72 31.15
CA GLN A 511 -39.33 27.55 31.45
C GLN A 511 -38.68 26.21 31.02
N ARG A 512 -38.79 25.23 31.93
CA ARG A 512 -38.32 23.84 31.86
C ARG A 512 -39.31 22.90 31.14
N ARG A 513 -38.77 21.93 30.37
CA ARG A 513 -39.02 20.45 30.23
C ARG A 513 -40.42 19.82 30.43
N PRO A 514 -40.73 18.64 29.84
CA PRO A 514 -39.92 17.39 29.77
C PRO A 514 -38.92 17.26 28.63
#